data_AF-A0A9E0QEE1-F1
#
_entry.id   AF-A0A9E0QEE1-F1
#
_cell.length_a   1.000
_cell.length_b   1.000
_cell.length_c   1.000
_cell.angle_alpha   90.00
_cell.angle_beta   90.00
_cell.angle_gamma   90.00
#
_symmetry.space_group_name_H-M   'P 1'
#
loop_
_entity.id
_entity.type
_entity.pdbx_description
1 polymer ?
#
loop_
_entity_poly.entity_id
_entity_poly.type
_entity_poly.pdbx_seq_one_letter_code
_entity_poly.pdbx_strand_id
1 'polypeptide(L)'
;MKKFLVLAVSLLVVTAGYCGESEADRNQKQMELDNKCEEARQIALAPLKQNIFQECLGKKKEESECKNEADEYNGSRANRGPMFYDLPECEMAFDYKKGS
;
A
#
# COMPACT_ATOMS: atom_id res chain seq x y z
N MET A 1 -44.51 16.94 -54.22
CA MET A 1 -43.46 16.07 -54.78
C MET A 1 -42.11 16.74 -54.60
N LYS A 2 -41.07 15.95 -54.27
CA LYS A 2 -39.63 16.28 -54.20
C LYS A 2 -39.23 17.14 -52.99
N LYS A 3 -38.97 16.53 -51.82
CA LYS A 3 -37.79 15.73 -51.40
C LYS A 3 -36.66 16.61 -50.89
N PHE A 4 -36.50 16.54 -49.56
CA PHE A 4 -35.25 16.53 -48.82
C PHE A 4 -34.22 17.63 -49.12
N LEU A 5 -34.19 18.62 -48.23
CA LEU A 5 -32.93 19.27 -47.88
C LEU A 5 -32.86 19.43 -46.36
N VAL A 6 -33.03 18.29 -45.67
CA VAL A 6 -32.51 18.10 -44.32
C VAL A 6 -31.12 17.56 -44.52
N LEU A 7 -30.08 18.34 -44.22
CA LEU A 7 -28.74 17.79 -44.03
C LEU A 7 -27.89 18.69 -43.13
N ALA A 8 -27.88 18.25 -41.86
CA ALA A 8 -26.72 18.23 -40.99
C ALA A 8 -26.12 19.58 -40.57
N VAL A 9 -26.80 20.27 -39.65
CA VAL A 9 -26.09 21.05 -38.63
C VAL A 9 -25.40 20.04 -37.71
N SER A 10 -24.11 19.84 -38.01
CA SER A 10 -23.01 19.53 -37.09
C SER A 10 -23.39 19.37 -35.61
N LEU A 11 -23.64 18.11 -35.21
CA LEU A 11 -23.48 17.69 -33.82
C LEU A 11 -22.17 16.90 -33.74
N LEU A 12 -21.04 17.62 -33.77
CA LEU A 12 -19.77 17.12 -33.25
C LEU A 12 -19.96 16.98 -31.75
N VAL A 13 -20.47 15.82 -31.33
CA VAL A 13 -20.43 15.41 -29.93
C VAL A 13 -18.96 15.22 -29.61
N VAL A 14 -18.34 16.27 -29.06
CA VAL A 14 -17.07 16.19 -28.36
C VAL A 14 -17.37 15.30 -27.15
N THR A 15 -17.14 14.01 -27.29
CA THR A 15 -17.02 13.11 -26.14
C THR A 15 -15.75 13.56 -25.43
N ALA A 16 -15.90 14.53 -24.52
CA ALA A 16 -14.90 14.84 -23.53
C ALA A 16 -14.52 13.50 -22.90
N GLY A 17 -13.28 13.07 -23.13
CA GLY A 17 -12.77 11.80 -22.68
C GLY A 17 -12.98 11.71 -21.18
N TYR A 18 -13.82 10.77 -20.76
CA TYR A 18 -13.66 10.17 -19.45
C TYR A 18 -12.32 9.44 -19.51
N CYS A 19 -11.22 10.13 -19.23
CA CYS A 19 -9.99 9.49 -18.81
C CYS A 19 -10.27 8.89 -17.42
N GLY A 20 -10.91 7.72 -17.41
CA GLY A 20 -10.82 6.84 -16.25
C GLY A 20 -9.33 6.52 -16.06
N GLU A 21 -8.89 6.52 -14.80
CA GLU A 21 -7.56 6.07 -14.45
C GLU A 21 -7.37 4.63 -14.96
N SER A 22 -6.27 4.36 -15.66
CA SER A 22 -6.01 3.02 -16.18
C SER A 22 -5.74 2.06 -15.03
N GLU A 23 -6.00 0.76 -15.23
CA GLU A 23 -5.64 -0.25 -14.22
C GLU A 23 -4.14 -0.22 -13.88
N ALA A 24 -3.30 0.13 -14.84
CA ALA A 24 -1.86 0.26 -14.64
C ALA A 24 -1.51 1.41 -13.69
N ASP A 25 -2.10 2.59 -13.89
CA ASP A 25 -1.90 3.76 -13.03
C ASP A 25 -2.41 3.48 -11.60
N ARG A 26 -3.55 2.79 -11.50
CA ARG A 26 -4.14 2.41 -10.21
C ARG A 26 -3.27 1.44 -9.43
N ASN A 27 -2.74 0.42 -10.11
CA ASN A 27 -1.83 -0.55 -9.51
C ASN A 27 -0.52 0.11 -9.08
N GLN A 28 0.02 1.02 -9.89
CA GLN A 28 1.19 1.81 -9.54
C GLN A 28 0.92 2.63 -8.27
N LYS A 29 -0.25 3.28 -8.19
CA LYS A 29 -0.63 4.06 -7.02
C LYS A 29 -0.80 3.21 -5.76
N GLN A 30 -1.41 2.04 -5.88
CA GLN A 30 -1.55 1.11 -4.75
C GLN A 30 -0.17 0.69 -4.23
N MET A 31 0.74 0.32 -5.12
CA MET A 31 2.11 -0.07 -4.75
C MET A 31 2.85 1.06 -4.03
N GLU A 32 2.70 2.31 -4.46
CA GLU A 32 3.29 3.47 -3.75
C GLU A 32 2.75 3.62 -2.32
N LEU A 33 1.44 3.42 -2.14
CA LEU A 33 0.81 3.51 -0.82
C LEU A 33 1.22 2.34 0.08
N ASP A 34 1.27 1.12 -0.47
CA ASP A 34 1.74 -0.07 0.23
C ASP A 34 3.20 0.10 0.68
N ASN A 35 4.07 0.63 -0.18
CA ASN A 35 5.47 0.91 0.18
C ASN A 35 5.57 1.90 1.35
N LYS A 36 4.78 2.99 1.33
CA LYS A 36 4.76 3.98 2.43
C LYS A 36 4.25 3.36 3.73
N CYS A 37 3.22 2.53 3.66
CA CYS A 37 2.74 1.76 4.82
C CYS A 37 3.86 0.89 5.39
N GLU A 38 4.54 0.11 4.56
CA GLU A 38 5.60 -0.80 4.99
C GLU A 38 6.82 -0.04 5.55
N GLU A 39 7.22 1.08 4.95
CA GLU A 39 8.27 1.95 5.48
C GLU A 39 7.94 2.47 6.88
N ALA A 40 6.73 3.03 7.06
CA ALA A 40 6.26 3.49 8.36
C ALA A 40 6.20 2.34 9.38
N ARG A 41 5.76 1.14 8.94
CA ARG A 41 5.70 -0.05 9.78
C ARG A 41 7.09 -0.50 10.24
N GLN A 42 8.10 -0.48 9.37
CA GLN A 42 9.47 -0.83 9.75
C GLN A 42 10.04 0.14 10.79
N ILE A 43 9.74 1.43 10.68
CA ILE A 43 10.13 2.43 11.69
C ILE A 43 9.45 2.12 13.03
N ALA A 44 8.15 1.82 13.03
CA ALA A 44 7.40 1.47 14.24
C ALA A 44 7.87 0.14 14.88
N LEU A 45 8.34 -0.82 14.07
CA LEU A 45 8.87 -2.10 14.54
C LEU A 45 10.28 -1.98 15.14
N ALA A 46 11.08 -0.98 14.76
CA ALA A 46 12.48 -0.88 15.14
C ALA A 46 12.76 -0.96 16.66
N PRO A 47 11.99 -0.30 17.54
CA PRO A 47 12.19 -0.44 18.98
C PRO A 47 11.95 -1.88 19.49
N LEU A 48 11.01 -2.61 18.90
CA LEU A 48 10.74 -4.00 19.27
C LEU A 48 11.84 -4.94 18.78
N LYS A 49 12.35 -4.71 17.56
CA LYS A 49 13.52 -5.44 17.04
C LYS A 49 14.73 -5.24 17.95
N GLN A 50 14.95 -4.00 18.42
CA GLN A 50 16.02 -3.72 19.38
C GLN A 50 15.82 -4.47 20.70
N ASN A 51 14.59 -4.52 21.23
CA ASN A 51 14.30 -5.29 22.45
C ASN A 51 14.57 -6.79 22.27
N ILE A 52 14.13 -7.37 21.15
CA ILE A 52 14.39 -8.79 20.80
C ILE A 52 15.89 -9.06 20.76
N PHE A 53 16.67 -8.18 20.11
CA PHE A 53 18.12 -8.28 20.06
C PHE A 53 18.73 -8.29 21.47
N GLN A 54 18.33 -7.35 22.34
CA GLN A 54 18.84 -7.28 23.72
C GLN A 54 18.42 -8.49 24.57
N GLU A 55 17.18 -8.97 24.43
CA GLU A 55 16.70 -10.17 25.11
C GLU A 55 17.48 -11.42 24.66
N CYS A 56 17.80 -11.52 23.37
CA CYS A 56 18.60 -12.60 22.83
C CYS A 56 20.03 -12.58 23.38
N LEU A 57 20.68 -11.41 23.44
CA LEU A 57 22.00 -11.26 24.06
C LEU A 57 21.98 -11.62 25.56
N GLY A 58 20.91 -11.26 26.27
CA GLY A 58 20.70 -11.66 27.66
C GLY A 58 20.64 -13.18 27.88
N LYS A 59 20.28 -13.94 26.85
CA LYS A 59 20.30 -15.42 26.83
C LYS A 59 21.68 -16.00 26.46
N LYS A 60 22.73 -15.17 26.33
CA LYS A 60 24.12 -15.56 26.00
C LYS A 60 24.27 -16.27 24.65
N LYS A 61 23.46 -15.90 23.67
CA LYS A 61 23.61 -16.32 22.27
C LYS A 61 24.65 -15.46 21.55
N GLU A 62 25.12 -15.93 20.40
CA GLU A 62 26.04 -15.18 19.54
C GLU A 62 25.36 -13.92 18.97
N GLU A 63 26.12 -12.83 18.84
CA GLU A 63 25.60 -11.55 18.35
C GLU A 63 24.96 -11.66 16.96
N SER A 64 25.57 -12.44 16.07
CA SER A 64 25.07 -12.68 14.71
C SER A 64 23.75 -13.44 14.70
N GLU A 65 23.57 -14.41 15.61
CA GLU A 65 22.29 -15.10 15.79
C GLU A 65 21.21 -14.13 16.27
N CYS A 66 21.54 -13.29 17.26
CA CYS A 66 20.60 -12.29 17.78
C CYS A 66 20.21 -11.24 16.75
N LYS A 67 21.15 -10.82 15.90
CA LYS A 67 20.86 -9.90 14.81
C LYS A 67 19.87 -10.52 13.82
N ASN A 68 20.10 -11.77 13.42
CA ASN A 68 19.18 -12.47 12.53
C ASN A 68 17.79 -12.62 13.17
N GLU A 69 17.71 -13.00 14.44
CA GLU A 69 16.44 -13.15 15.18
C GLU A 69 15.65 -11.82 15.23
N ALA A 70 16.34 -10.70 15.46
CA ALA A 70 15.72 -9.37 15.46
C ALA A 70 15.31 -8.90 14.05
N ASP A 71 16.13 -9.17 13.02
CA ASP A 71 15.87 -8.76 11.64
C ASP A 71 14.66 -9.49 11.05
N GLU A 72 14.52 -10.78 11.34
CA GLU A 72 13.39 -11.63 10.90
C GLU A 72 12.06 -11.24 11.57
N TYR A 73 12.09 -10.53 12.70
CA TYR A 73 10.88 -10.14 13.41
C TYR A 73 10.02 -9.16 12.59
N ASN A 74 8.82 -9.59 12.20
CA ASN A 74 7.90 -8.80 11.36
C ASN A 74 6.68 -8.23 12.10
N GLY A 75 6.68 -8.30 13.44
CA GLY A 75 5.55 -7.88 14.28
C GLY A 75 4.50 -8.96 14.53
N SER A 76 4.85 -10.24 14.39
CA SER A 76 3.95 -11.37 14.58
C SER A 76 3.35 -11.41 16.01
N ARG A 77 2.07 -11.80 16.11
CA ARG A 77 1.32 -11.90 17.36
C ARG A 77 0.48 -13.18 17.38
N ALA A 78 0.40 -13.84 18.54
CA ALA A 78 -0.45 -15.01 18.69
C ALA A 78 -1.93 -14.62 18.52
N ASN A 79 -2.65 -15.34 17.65
CA ASN A 79 -4.09 -15.18 17.36
C ASN A 79 -4.50 -13.76 16.92
N ARG A 80 -3.57 -12.94 16.42
CA ARG A 80 -3.83 -11.58 15.94
C ARG A 80 -2.98 -11.28 14.72
N GLY A 81 -3.43 -10.31 13.90
CA GLY A 81 -2.63 -9.81 12.79
C GLY A 81 -1.31 -9.16 13.26
N PRO A 82 -0.33 -9.01 12.37
CA PRO A 82 0.92 -8.33 12.69
C PRO A 82 0.70 -6.90 13.23
N MET A 83 1.72 -6.36 13.90
CA MET A 83 1.67 -5.00 14.46
C MET A 83 1.70 -3.89 13.43
N PHE A 84 1.12 -2.75 13.81
CA PHE A 84 1.26 -1.44 13.17
C PHE A 84 0.65 -1.30 11.77
N TYR A 85 -0.33 -2.14 11.42
CA TYR A 85 -1.14 -1.93 10.21
C TYR A 85 -2.27 -0.89 10.40
N ASP A 86 -2.43 -0.36 11.61
CA ASP A 86 -3.31 0.75 11.99
C ASP A 86 -2.63 2.13 11.87
N LEU A 87 -1.42 2.19 11.32
CA LEU A 87 -0.75 3.46 11.03
C LEU A 87 -1.49 4.22 9.91
N PRO A 88 -1.49 5.58 9.94
CA PRO A 88 -2.19 6.39 8.94
C PRO A 88 -1.82 6.05 7.49
N GLU A 89 -0.55 5.73 7.22
CA GLU A 89 -0.05 5.34 5.90
C GLU A 89 -0.69 4.03 5.43
N CYS A 90 -0.88 3.09 6.34
CA CYS A 90 -1.52 1.80 6.07
C CYS A 90 -3.04 1.94 5.89
N GLU A 91 -3.69 2.77 6.70
CA GLU A 91 -5.10 3.08 6.53
C GLU A 91 -5.36 3.71 5.14
N MET A 92 -4.53 4.67 4.72
CA MET A 92 -4.61 5.25 3.38
C MET A 92 -4.44 4.20 2.27
N ALA A 93 -3.48 3.28 2.41
CA ALA A 93 -3.27 2.20 1.45
C ALA A 93 -4.47 1.25 1.37
N PHE A 94 -5.06 0.90 2.52
CA PHE A 94 -6.22 0.02 2.58
C PHE A 94 -7.49 0.68 2.07
N ASP A 95 -7.70 1.96 2.36
CA ASP A 95 -8.90 2.66 1.91
C ASP A 95 -8.86 2.92 0.40
N TYR A 96 -7.69 3.24 -0.15
CA TYR A 96 -7.50 3.31 -1.60
C TYR A 96 -7.80 1.96 -2.29
N LYS A 97 -7.37 0.85 -1.68
CA LYS A 97 -7.63 -0.51 -2.17
C LYS A 97 -9.10 -0.92 -2.09
N LYS A 98 -9.84 -0.47 -1.08
CA LYS A 98 -11.28 -0.79 -0.91
C LYS A 98 -12.16 0.06 -1.82
N GLY A 99 -11.78 1.32 -2.02
CA GLY A 99 -12.45 2.21 -2.98
C GLY A 99 -12.15 1.86 -4.43
N SER A 100 -11.34 0.81 -4.65
CA SER A 100 -10.90 0.38 -5.96
C SER A 100 -11.81 -0.63 -6.65
#